data_AF-A0A160PL34-F1
#
_entry.id   AF-A0A160PL34-F1
#
_cell.length_a   1.000
_cell.length_b   1.000
_cell.length_c   1.000
_cell.angle_alpha   90.00
_cell.angle_beta   90.00
_cell.angle_gamma   90.00
#
_symmetry.space_group_name_H-M   'P 1'
#
loop_
_entity.id
_entity.type
_entity.pdbx_description
1 polymer ?
#
loop_
_entity_poly.entity_id
_entity_poly.type
_entity_poly.pdbx_seq_one_letter_code
_entity_poly.pdbx_strand_id
1 'polypeptide(L)'
;MKSFLAPLLALLALAAPALAQTRALPPGEIRSNGDITFGNALKLGKRQGNKTVITPDTLQILGEGSTGDSSSFSVKADGVGDARLLAQWMGDLKNGQQLQGILRSQVGQVSIPTTVNRFTVSGCTVEGDSGRGSAYVRGASTGPMAVQDARGAWWQLAKVGVLDAGAYCLDLTGAADVSAALQSASNQAVVWGAKLFIPPGTLRLANTVTVDISARGDDQIGRFDISGAGRGLSMLKWVGGADVCALNLIGASAFAGHANATVADLMISGTSNIGRGICTSKLADLTFRDVFMQSLKYAYFLRDTLSTRWFGGTATFNTYGLYADRTTNSGPNALSFFGHRFGLNAEYAVKLVGGSSLNYTGGSIEGNGVGGSSNERGGVILENPGGEGGVAATFTGVYFEANQGRADLFMSMGQYPVTLNVFGSHFNRVDDFFATNAIRVESPAGSASAVVNVPGTAFRGYNNYQPSSSRPYISFTAGSLVTLNDAGALYQANQEYPTIPTNRVLGRVRFNPTTVASGNIPLISSSGVASVSKSSAGTYNITLAEITASPRKTAVVFADNPVMPVQFGQNTNQLQVRLFDTPSSLKDPTDVSIVIYDN
;
A
#
# COMPACT_ATOMS: atom_id res chain seq x y z
N MET A 1 8.73 51.06 67.41
CA MET A 1 7.34 50.54 67.40
C MET A 1 7.30 49.38 66.41
N LYS A 2 7.47 48.14 66.90
CA LYS A 2 6.43 47.12 67.13
C LYS A 2 5.71 46.63 65.85
N SER A 3 6.25 45.54 65.28
CA SER A 3 5.64 44.20 65.20
C SER A 3 4.23 43.96 64.60
N PHE A 4 4.22 43.07 63.58
CA PHE A 4 3.43 41.80 63.44
C PHE A 4 2.19 41.69 62.50
N LEU A 5 2.28 40.65 61.64
CA LEU A 5 1.30 39.62 61.20
C LEU A 5 -0.02 40.04 60.50
N ALA A 6 -0.27 39.72 59.22
CA ALA A 6 -0.69 38.42 58.62
C ALA A 6 -2.21 38.40 58.26
N PRO A 7 -2.63 37.68 57.20
CA PRO A 7 -3.46 38.26 56.14
C PRO A 7 -4.88 37.68 55.98
N LEU A 8 -5.76 38.48 55.37
CA LEU A 8 -6.61 38.16 54.23
C LEU A 8 -7.16 36.71 54.13
N LEU A 9 -8.14 36.32 54.95
CA LEU A 9 -9.00 35.17 54.65
C LEU A 9 -10.27 35.19 55.52
N ALA A 10 -11.35 35.86 55.07
CA ALA A 10 -12.74 35.56 55.45
C ALA A 10 -13.73 36.47 54.70
N LEU A 11 -14.89 35.90 54.37
CA LEU A 11 -16.12 36.56 53.90
C LEU A 11 -16.26 36.89 52.40
N LEU A 12 -16.10 35.86 51.56
CA LEU A 12 -17.02 35.62 50.45
C LEU A 12 -17.70 34.27 50.70
N ALA A 13 -18.87 34.30 51.34
CA ALA A 13 -19.66 33.10 51.63
C ALA A 13 -21.15 33.40 51.42
N LEU A 14 -21.62 33.28 50.18
CA LEU A 14 -23.04 33.13 49.83
C LEU A 14 -23.16 32.43 48.47
N ALA A 15 -23.00 31.11 48.48
CA ALA A 15 -23.61 30.15 47.54
C ALA A 15 -23.21 28.72 47.99
N ALA A 16 -24.03 28.10 48.84
CA ALA A 16 -23.90 26.68 49.13
C ALA A 16 -24.92 25.91 48.26
N PRO A 17 -24.51 24.93 47.44
CA PRO A 17 -25.44 23.99 46.83
C PRO A 17 -25.98 23.03 47.89
N ALA A 18 -27.25 22.64 47.75
CA ALA A 18 -27.85 21.60 48.56
C ALA A 18 -27.06 20.28 48.39
N LEU A 19 -26.28 19.92 49.41
CA LEU A 19 -25.66 18.60 49.52
C LEU A 19 -26.78 17.57 49.74
N ALA A 20 -27.17 16.87 48.68
CA ALA A 20 -27.82 15.58 48.80
C ALA A 20 -26.89 14.65 49.59
N GLN A 21 -27.31 14.29 50.80
CA GLN A 21 -26.56 13.43 51.70
C GLN A 21 -26.53 12.01 51.11
N THR A 22 -25.49 11.69 50.33
CA THR A 22 -25.19 10.31 49.92
C THR A 22 -24.68 9.54 51.14
N ARG A 23 -25.61 9.06 51.96
CA ARG A 23 -25.29 8.15 53.05
C ARG A 23 -24.81 6.85 52.40
N ALA A 24 -23.54 6.50 52.60
CA ALA A 24 -23.00 5.23 52.11
C ALA A 24 -23.87 4.08 52.62
N LEU A 25 -24.34 3.23 51.70
CA LEU A 25 -25.04 2.02 52.09
C LEU A 25 -24.06 1.10 52.82
N PRO A 26 -24.49 0.45 53.93
CA PRO A 26 -23.66 -0.54 54.60
C PRO A 26 -23.34 -1.71 53.65
N PRO A 27 -22.28 -2.49 53.92
CA PRO A 27 -21.91 -3.64 53.10
C PRO A 27 -23.08 -4.61 52.89
N GLY A 28 -23.18 -5.17 51.69
CA GLY A 28 -24.17 -6.20 51.39
C GLY A 28 -23.86 -7.49 52.15
N GLU A 29 -24.86 -8.06 52.81
CA GLU A 29 -24.76 -9.33 53.54
C GLU A 29 -25.81 -10.33 53.05
N ILE A 30 -25.48 -11.62 53.12
CA ILE A 30 -26.44 -12.70 52.97
C ILE A 30 -26.70 -13.27 54.36
N ARG A 31 -27.93 -13.11 54.85
CA ARG A 31 -28.33 -13.57 56.18
C ARG A 31 -28.53 -15.07 56.22
N SER A 32 -28.50 -15.65 57.43
CA SER A 32 -28.68 -17.09 57.66
C SER A 32 -30.03 -17.63 57.16
N ASN A 33 -31.05 -16.78 57.03
CA ASN A 33 -32.35 -17.14 56.45
C ASN A 33 -32.37 -17.07 54.90
N GLY A 34 -31.24 -16.77 54.27
CA GLY A 34 -31.05 -16.62 52.82
C GLY A 34 -31.29 -15.20 52.29
N ASP A 35 -31.74 -14.24 53.10
CA ASP A 35 -32.05 -12.90 52.62
C ASP A 35 -30.77 -12.13 52.23
N ILE A 36 -30.84 -11.39 51.13
CA ILE A 36 -29.75 -10.52 50.66
C ILE A 36 -30.11 -9.09 51.02
N THR A 37 -29.33 -8.47 51.90
CA THR A 37 -29.67 -7.18 52.51
C THR A 37 -28.49 -6.21 52.53
N PHE A 38 -28.76 -4.91 52.48
CA PHE A 38 -27.79 -3.87 52.85
C PHE A 38 -28.13 -3.37 54.26
N GLY A 39 -27.51 -4.01 55.27
CA GLY A 39 -27.87 -3.79 56.68
C GLY A 39 -29.35 -4.07 56.97
N ASN A 40 -29.90 -3.45 58.01
CA ASN A 40 -31.31 -3.65 58.40
C ASN A 40 -32.33 -2.89 57.54
N ALA A 41 -31.88 -2.07 56.58
CA ALA A 41 -32.74 -1.07 55.94
C ALA A 41 -33.32 -1.52 54.58
N LEU A 42 -32.65 -2.43 53.86
CA LEU A 42 -33.07 -2.78 52.50
C LEU A 42 -32.84 -4.27 52.23
N LYS A 43 -33.92 -4.97 51.88
CA LYS A 43 -33.90 -6.36 51.41
C LYS A 43 -34.04 -6.37 49.88
N LEU A 44 -33.03 -6.89 49.19
CA LEU A 44 -33.01 -7.01 47.74
C LEU A 44 -33.65 -8.30 47.24
N GLY A 45 -33.58 -9.37 48.02
CA GLY A 45 -34.06 -10.67 47.60
C GLY A 45 -33.71 -11.78 48.58
N LYS A 46 -33.82 -13.02 48.13
CA LYS A 46 -33.54 -14.21 48.90
C LYS A 46 -32.80 -15.24 48.05
N ARG A 47 -31.75 -15.83 48.60
CA ARG A 47 -31.07 -17.00 48.06
C ARG A 47 -31.83 -18.25 48.47
N GLN A 48 -32.28 -19.01 47.48
CA GLN A 48 -32.98 -20.28 47.66
C GLN A 48 -32.17 -21.37 46.94
N GLY A 49 -31.39 -22.13 47.70
CA GLY A 49 -30.41 -23.09 47.15
C GLY A 49 -29.35 -22.39 46.31
N ASN A 50 -29.18 -22.84 45.07
CA ASN A 50 -28.17 -22.33 44.13
C ASN A 50 -28.66 -21.09 43.37
N LYS A 51 -29.90 -20.64 43.62
CA LYS A 51 -30.55 -19.55 42.89
C LYS A 51 -30.71 -18.32 43.78
N THR A 52 -30.48 -17.15 43.20
CA THR A 52 -30.81 -15.87 43.81
C THR A 52 -32.16 -15.41 43.25
N VAL A 53 -33.14 -15.24 44.13
CA VAL A 53 -34.50 -14.79 43.78
C VAL A 53 -34.66 -13.36 44.28
N ILE A 54 -34.67 -12.41 43.36
CA ILE A 54 -34.97 -10.99 43.63
C ILE A 54 -36.44 -10.80 43.28
N THR A 55 -37.27 -10.44 44.26
CA THR A 55 -38.68 -10.14 44.03
C THR A 55 -38.93 -8.69 44.44
N PRO A 56 -38.62 -7.72 43.56
CA PRO A 56 -38.99 -6.34 43.82
C PRO A 56 -40.42 -6.14 43.33
N ASP A 57 -41.29 -5.57 44.16
CA ASP A 57 -42.63 -5.13 43.70
C ASP A 57 -42.51 -4.00 42.66
N THR A 58 -41.37 -3.29 42.62
CA THR A 58 -40.96 -2.39 41.54
C THR A 58 -39.43 -2.27 41.50
N LEU A 59 -38.79 -2.72 40.41
CA LEU A 59 -37.37 -2.41 40.12
C LEU A 59 -37.31 -1.14 39.27
N GLN A 60 -36.83 -0.03 39.84
CA GLN A 60 -36.67 1.24 39.14
C GLN A 60 -35.17 1.49 38.87
N ILE A 61 -34.74 1.38 37.61
CA ILE A 61 -33.38 1.79 37.20
C ILE A 61 -33.51 3.18 36.59
N LEU A 62 -33.18 4.20 37.37
CA LEU A 62 -33.19 5.59 36.92
C LEU A 62 -31.86 5.90 36.21
N GLY A 63 -31.91 6.20 34.91
CA GLY A 63 -30.83 6.93 34.25
C GLY A 63 -30.82 8.40 34.72
N GLU A 64 -29.72 9.12 34.49
CA GLU A 64 -29.67 10.56 34.76
C GLU A 64 -30.83 11.28 34.05
N GLY A 65 -31.73 11.87 34.84
CA GLY A 65 -32.79 12.77 34.36
C GLY A 65 -34.21 12.21 34.15
N SER A 66 -34.58 11.01 34.64
CA SER A 66 -35.96 10.48 34.48
C SER A 66 -36.83 10.57 35.74
N THR A 67 -38.08 11.05 35.61
CA THR A 67 -39.11 11.15 36.68
C THR A 67 -40.42 10.41 36.37
N GLY A 68 -40.41 9.31 35.61
CA GLY A 68 -41.66 8.54 35.43
C GLY A 68 -41.55 7.30 34.55
N ASP A 69 -42.41 6.33 34.86
CA ASP A 69 -42.48 4.95 34.37
C ASP A 69 -42.22 4.74 32.87
N SER A 70 -41.35 3.78 32.54
CA SER A 70 -41.25 3.20 31.21
C SER A 70 -41.92 1.82 31.18
N SER A 71 -43.16 1.77 30.69
CA SER A 71 -43.88 0.51 30.42
C SER A 71 -43.40 -0.21 29.14
N SER A 72 -42.15 -0.01 28.74
CA SER A 72 -41.57 -0.65 27.55
C SER A 72 -40.12 -1.04 27.82
N PHE A 73 -39.89 -2.35 27.87
CA PHE A 73 -38.56 -2.95 27.91
C PHE A 73 -37.92 -2.79 26.52
N SER A 74 -36.94 -1.90 26.37
CA SER A 74 -36.10 -1.85 25.15
C SER A 74 -34.74 -2.47 25.45
N VAL A 75 -34.47 -3.64 24.86
CA VAL A 75 -33.10 -4.15 24.74
C VAL A 75 -32.45 -3.38 23.61
N LYS A 76 -31.50 -2.49 23.92
CA LYS A 76 -30.53 -2.03 22.93
C LYS A 76 -29.41 -3.07 22.87
N ALA A 77 -29.35 -3.81 21.77
CA ALA A 77 -28.11 -4.50 21.40
C ALA A 77 -27.15 -3.42 20.92
N ASP A 78 -26.06 -3.20 21.66
CA ASP A 78 -24.99 -2.33 21.21
C ASP A 78 -24.32 -2.98 19.99
N GLY A 79 -24.36 -2.24 18.87
CA GLY A 79 -23.57 -2.53 17.67
C GLY A 79 -24.14 -3.63 16.79
N VAL A 80 -24.87 -3.23 15.75
CA VAL A 80 -24.74 -3.59 14.32
C VAL A 80 -26.13 -3.48 13.64
N GLY A 81 -26.27 -2.47 12.77
CA GLY A 81 -27.03 -2.55 11.52
C GLY A 81 -28.57 -2.70 11.55
N ASP A 82 -29.25 -1.58 11.32
CA ASP A 82 -30.53 -1.44 10.60
C ASP A 82 -31.81 -2.05 11.25
N ALA A 83 -32.68 -1.19 11.77
CA ALA A 83 -33.99 -1.58 12.31
C ALA A 83 -34.90 -2.28 11.29
N ARG A 84 -34.63 -2.14 9.98
CA ARG A 84 -35.29 -2.95 8.93
C ARG A 84 -34.92 -4.42 8.99
N LEU A 85 -33.67 -4.76 9.32
CA LEU A 85 -33.25 -6.15 9.47
C LEU A 85 -33.91 -6.79 10.69
N LEU A 86 -34.07 -6.06 11.79
CA LEU A 86 -34.78 -6.56 12.97
C LEU A 86 -36.29 -6.75 12.72
N ALA A 87 -36.93 -5.81 12.00
CA ALA A 87 -38.33 -5.95 11.61
C ALA A 87 -38.54 -7.10 10.61
N GLN A 88 -37.59 -7.33 9.70
CA GLN A 88 -37.56 -8.49 8.81
C GLN A 88 -37.34 -9.79 9.60
N TRP A 89 -36.43 -9.79 10.57
CA TRP A 89 -36.18 -10.92 11.47
C TRP A 89 -37.40 -11.29 12.31
N MET A 90 -38.13 -10.28 12.81
CA MET A 90 -39.38 -10.46 13.56
C MET A 90 -40.56 -10.86 12.67
N GLY A 91 -40.58 -10.43 11.40
CA GLY A 91 -41.54 -10.89 10.40
C GLY A 91 -41.32 -12.36 10.01
N ASP A 92 -40.05 -12.76 9.88
CA ASP A 92 -39.64 -14.13 9.60
C ASP A 92 -39.95 -15.07 10.77
N LEU A 93 -39.83 -14.59 12.02
CA LEU A 93 -40.19 -15.34 13.23
C LEU A 93 -41.69 -15.64 13.36
N LYS A 94 -42.56 -14.78 12.80
CA LYS A 94 -44.02 -14.94 12.88
C LYS A 94 -44.61 -15.86 11.80
N ASN A 95 -43.88 -16.08 10.70
CA ASN A 95 -44.40 -16.82 9.53
C ASN A 95 -43.66 -18.14 9.20
N GLY A 96 -42.53 -18.43 9.85
CA GLY A 96 -41.81 -19.69 9.66
C GLY A 96 -41.43 -20.31 11.00
N GLN A 97 -41.81 -21.57 11.22
CA GLN A 97 -41.09 -22.40 12.17
C GLN A 97 -39.62 -22.34 11.77
N GLN A 98 -38.81 -21.64 12.57
CA GLN A 98 -37.39 -21.58 12.36
C GLN A 98 -36.86 -23.00 12.39
N LEU A 99 -36.36 -23.45 11.26
CA LEU A 99 -35.46 -24.58 11.17
C LEU A 99 -34.11 -24.15 11.77
N GLN A 100 -34.11 -23.78 13.06
CA GLN A 100 -32.89 -23.47 13.79
C GLN A 100 -32.04 -24.74 13.87
N GLY A 101 -30.73 -24.60 13.65
CA GLY A 101 -29.79 -25.69 13.82
C GLY A 101 -29.65 -26.66 12.65
N ILE A 102 -30.34 -26.47 11.51
CA ILE A 102 -30.08 -27.31 10.33
C ILE A 102 -28.69 -27.03 9.77
N LEU A 103 -27.92 -28.10 9.64
CA LEU A 103 -26.65 -28.10 8.92
C LEU A 103 -26.87 -28.21 7.42
N ARG A 104 -25.97 -27.63 6.62
CA ARG A 104 -26.06 -27.74 5.15
C ARG A 104 -26.03 -29.20 4.67
N SER A 105 -25.27 -30.06 5.35
CA SER A 105 -25.21 -31.50 5.07
C SER A 105 -26.54 -32.23 5.33
N GLN A 106 -27.41 -31.68 6.19
CA GLN A 106 -28.67 -32.29 6.59
C GLN A 106 -29.86 -31.87 5.73
N VAL A 107 -29.74 -30.81 4.92
CA VAL A 107 -30.88 -30.25 4.15
C VAL A 107 -31.60 -31.33 3.32
N GLY A 108 -30.85 -32.25 2.68
CA GLY A 108 -31.44 -33.31 1.88
C GLY A 108 -32.20 -34.39 2.66
N GLN A 109 -32.07 -34.41 3.98
CA GLN A 109 -32.76 -35.33 4.88
C GLN A 109 -33.98 -34.67 5.54
N VAL A 110 -34.11 -33.35 5.44
CA VAL A 110 -35.17 -32.59 6.12
C VAL A 110 -36.34 -32.32 5.18
N SER A 111 -37.55 -32.60 5.67
CA SER A 111 -38.80 -32.28 4.99
C SER A 111 -39.21 -30.82 5.23
N ILE A 112 -38.64 -29.88 4.46
CA ILE A 112 -38.88 -28.45 4.67
C ILE A 112 -40.33 -28.07 4.26
N PRO A 113 -41.11 -27.37 5.12
CA PRO A 113 -42.46 -26.90 4.79
C PRO A 113 -42.52 -26.11 3.47
N THR A 114 -43.57 -26.33 2.68
CA THR A 114 -43.82 -25.60 1.42
C THR A 114 -44.07 -24.11 1.66
N THR A 115 -44.46 -23.74 2.89
CA THR A 115 -44.62 -22.35 3.33
C THR A 115 -43.29 -21.63 3.59
N VAL A 116 -42.19 -22.37 3.74
CA VAL A 116 -40.85 -21.79 3.88
C VAL A 116 -40.30 -21.51 2.49
N ASN A 117 -39.94 -20.24 2.26
CA ASN A 117 -39.29 -19.78 1.03
C ASN A 117 -37.82 -19.41 1.21
N ARG A 118 -37.37 -19.33 2.46
CA ARG A 118 -35.99 -19.02 2.85
C ARG A 118 -35.65 -19.66 4.20
N PHE A 119 -34.42 -20.14 4.36
CA PHE A 119 -33.88 -20.53 5.66
C PHE A 119 -32.37 -20.23 5.73
N THR A 120 -31.78 -20.32 6.92
CA THR A 120 -30.34 -20.20 7.14
C THR A 120 -29.79 -21.46 7.77
N VAL A 121 -28.58 -21.87 7.38
CA VAL A 121 -27.91 -23.03 8.01
C VAL A 121 -27.09 -22.60 9.23
N SER A 122 -26.97 -23.46 10.23
CA SER A 122 -26.14 -23.22 11.43
C SER A 122 -24.65 -23.55 11.23
N GLY A 123 -24.33 -24.24 10.14
CA GLY A 123 -23.00 -24.68 9.73
C GLY A 123 -23.12 -25.60 8.50
N CYS A 124 -21.99 -26.03 7.94
CA CYS A 124 -21.94 -27.02 6.90
C CYS A 124 -22.12 -28.44 7.45
N THR A 125 -21.27 -28.88 8.37
CA THR A 125 -21.22 -30.26 8.88
C THR A 125 -21.37 -30.39 10.38
N VAL A 126 -21.01 -29.35 11.13
CA VAL A 126 -21.26 -29.21 12.56
C VAL A 126 -21.73 -27.79 12.85
N GLU A 127 -22.46 -27.59 13.94
CA GLU A 127 -22.93 -26.26 14.27
C GLU A 127 -21.74 -25.32 14.52
N GLY A 128 -21.76 -24.15 13.88
CA GLY A 128 -20.72 -23.15 14.06
C GLY A 128 -19.54 -23.22 13.10
N ASP A 129 -19.41 -24.26 12.27
CA ASP A 129 -18.33 -24.36 11.28
C ASP A 129 -18.60 -23.46 10.04
N SER A 130 -17.84 -23.68 8.96
CA SER A 130 -17.97 -22.92 7.73
C SER A 130 -19.40 -22.98 7.17
N GLY A 131 -19.86 -21.86 6.63
CA GLY A 131 -21.19 -21.78 6.02
C GLY A 131 -22.30 -21.43 7.01
N ARG A 132 -22.01 -21.34 8.32
CA ARG A 132 -22.93 -20.75 9.29
C ARG A 132 -23.51 -19.43 8.80
N GLY A 133 -24.82 -19.26 8.93
CA GLY A 133 -25.54 -18.04 8.55
C GLY A 133 -25.84 -17.94 7.05
N SER A 134 -25.35 -18.88 6.23
CA SER A 134 -25.65 -18.89 4.80
C SER A 134 -27.15 -19.09 4.57
N ALA A 135 -27.74 -18.16 3.82
CA ALA A 135 -29.16 -18.18 3.51
C ALA A 135 -29.44 -18.96 2.22
N TYR A 136 -30.42 -19.85 2.27
CA TYR A 136 -30.93 -20.61 1.14
C TYR A 136 -32.34 -20.14 0.79
N VAL A 137 -32.64 -20.08 -0.51
CA VAL A 137 -33.96 -19.76 -1.06
C VAL A 137 -34.41 -20.85 -2.01
N ARG A 138 -35.72 -20.95 -2.25
CA ARG A 138 -36.25 -21.86 -3.28
C ARG A 138 -35.57 -21.57 -4.62
N GLY A 139 -35.13 -22.61 -5.30
CA GLY A 139 -34.25 -22.50 -6.47
C GLY A 139 -34.35 -23.66 -7.44
N ALA A 140 -33.33 -23.79 -8.28
CA ALA A 140 -33.21 -24.86 -9.27
C ALA A 140 -32.01 -25.77 -8.95
N SER A 141 -31.98 -26.95 -9.58
CA SER A 141 -30.87 -27.91 -9.46
C SER A 141 -29.52 -27.37 -9.96
N THR A 142 -29.55 -26.35 -10.82
CA THR A 142 -28.36 -25.69 -11.37
C THR A 142 -27.94 -24.45 -10.59
N GLY A 143 -28.64 -24.13 -9.50
CA GLY A 143 -28.30 -22.98 -8.64
C GLY A 143 -27.00 -23.17 -7.86
N PRO A 144 -26.42 -22.07 -7.34
CA PRO A 144 -25.24 -22.16 -6.49
C PRO A 144 -25.52 -22.97 -5.23
N MET A 145 -24.63 -23.93 -4.94
CA MET A 145 -24.77 -24.84 -3.80
C MET A 145 -26.14 -25.51 -3.74
N ALA A 146 -26.74 -25.83 -4.89
CA ALA A 146 -28.08 -26.41 -4.95
C ALA A 146 -28.18 -27.71 -4.12
N VAL A 147 -29.30 -27.88 -3.45
CA VAL A 147 -29.65 -29.09 -2.69
C VAL A 147 -31.14 -29.31 -2.74
N GLN A 148 -31.53 -30.56 -2.96
CA GLN A 148 -32.92 -30.98 -2.90
C GLN A 148 -33.24 -31.41 -1.47
N ASP A 149 -34.34 -30.91 -0.91
CA ASP A 149 -34.83 -31.36 0.41
C ASP A 149 -35.49 -32.74 0.31
N ALA A 150 -35.85 -33.36 1.46
CA ALA A 150 -36.45 -34.70 1.48
C ALA A 150 -37.83 -34.79 0.80
N ARG A 151 -38.44 -33.63 0.43
CA ARG A 151 -39.70 -33.56 -0.31
C ARG A 151 -39.49 -33.35 -1.81
N GLY A 152 -38.25 -33.35 -2.27
CA GLY A 152 -37.93 -33.19 -3.68
C GLY A 152 -37.84 -31.73 -4.13
N ALA A 153 -37.90 -30.75 -3.23
CA ALA A 153 -37.86 -29.35 -3.63
C ALA A 153 -36.45 -28.77 -3.53
N TRP A 154 -36.06 -27.99 -4.55
CA TRP A 154 -34.71 -27.46 -4.69
C TRP A 154 -34.52 -26.15 -3.94
N TRP A 155 -33.34 -26.05 -3.33
CA TRP A 155 -32.84 -24.89 -2.60
C TRP A 155 -31.48 -24.51 -3.11
N GLN A 156 -31.19 -23.22 -3.18
CA GLN A 156 -29.90 -22.69 -3.62
C GLN A 156 -29.48 -21.53 -2.73
N LEU A 157 -28.18 -21.22 -2.74
CA LEU A 157 -27.64 -20.09 -2.00
C LEU A 157 -28.27 -18.77 -2.49
N ALA A 158 -28.73 -17.95 -1.56
CA ALA A 158 -29.33 -16.67 -1.85
C ALA A 158 -28.28 -15.70 -2.42
N LYS A 159 -28.63 -14.97 -3.48
CA LYS A 159 -27.79 -13.90 -4.01
C LYS A 159 -27.62 -12.80 -2.95
N VAL A 160 -26.38 -12.36 -2.76
CA VAL A 160 -25.97 -11.34 -1.78
C VAL A 160 -24.90 -10.43 -2.39
N GLY A 161 -24.74 -9.21 -1.86
CA GLY A 161 -23.68 -8.29 -2.29
C GLY A 161 -22.27 -8.68 -1.79
N VAL A 162 -22.22 -9.41 -0.67
CA VAL A 162 -21.00 -10.01 -0.12
C VAL A 162 -21.23 -11.50 0.00
N LEU A 163 -20.52 -12.29 -0.79
CA LEU A 163 -20.55 -13.75 -0.74
C LEU A 163 -19.48 -14.24 0.24
N ASP A 164 -19.91 -14.81 1.36
CA ASP A 164 -19.00 -15.53 2.25
C ASP A 164 -18.58 -16.85 1.60
N ALA A 165 -17.28 -17.01 1.35
CA ALA A 165 -16.72 -18.22 0.75
C ALA A 165 -16.98 -19.45 1.62
N GLY A 166 -17.14 -19.28 2.95
CA GLY A 166 -17.54 -20.32 3.89
C GLY A 166 -18.87 -20.99 3.53
N ALA A 167 -19.76 -20.31 2.80
CA ALA A 167 -21.02 -20.89 2.29
C ALA A 167 -20.81 -22.13 1.39
N TYR A 168 -19.58 -22.30 0.89
CA TYR A 168 -19.13 -23.45 0.09
C TYR A 168 -18.46 -24.54 0.93
N CYS A 169 -18.72 -24.57 2.24
CA CYS A 169 -18.26 -25.63 3.14
C CYS A 169 -16.74 -25.81 3.18
N LEU A 170 -16.01 -24.69 3.23
CA LEU A 170 -14.54 -24.69 3.26
C LEU A 170 -14.01 -25.31 4.56
N ASP A 171 -12.94 -26.10 4.48
CA ASP A 171 -12.13 -26.41 5.66
C ASP A 171 -11.27 -25.18 6.03
N LEU A 172 -11.54 -24.63 7.21
CA LEU A 172 -10.86 -23.45 7.75
C LEU A 172 -9.68 -23.81 8.65
N THR A 173 -9.41 -25.10 8.86
CA THR A 173 -8.28 -25.59 9.68
C THR A 173 -7.00 -25.75 8.89
N GLY A 174 -7.10 -25.86 7.56
CA GLY A 174 -5.97 -26.07 6.65
C GLY A 174 -5.53 -27.53 6.52
N ALA A 175 -6.37 -28.47 6.97
CA ALA A 175 -6.11 -29.90 6.87
C ALA A 175 -6.43 -30.45 5.48
N ALA A 176 -7.59 -30.09 4.93
CA ALA A 176 -8.08 -30.50 3.62
C ALA A 176 -7.80 -29.44 2.54
N ASP A 177 -7.59 -29.87 1.30
CA ASP A 177 -7.52 -28.95 0.16
C ASP A 177 -8.90 -28.36 -0.14
N VAL A 178 -8.99 -27.03 -0.17
CA VAL A 178 -10.25 -26.31 -0.42
C VAL A 178 -10.30 -25.64 -1.78
N SER A 179 -9.31 -25.88 -2.65
CA SER A 179 -9.17 -25.19 -3.94
C SER A 179 -10.45 -25.24 -4.79
N ALA A 180 -11.10 -26.41 -4.92
CA ALA A 180 -12.29 -26.57 -5.75
C ALA A 180 -13.52 -25.83 -5.19
N ALA A 181 -13.69 -25.82 -3.87
CA ALA A 181 -14.78 -25.12 -3.21
C ALA A 181 -14.59 -23.59 -3.29
N LEU A 182 -13.35 -23.12 -3.07
CA LEU A 182 -13.02 -21.71 -3.21
C LEU A 182 -13.10 -21.23 -4.67
N GLN A 183 -12.73 -22.08 -5.64
CA GLN A 183 -12.95 -21.83 -7.07
C GLN A 183 -14.44 -21.66 -7.39
N SER A 184 -15.30 -22.51 -6.83
CA SER A 184 -16.75 -22.43 -7.02
C SER A 184 -17.34 -21.14 -6.44
N ALA A 185 -16.89 -20.75 -5.24
CA ALA A 185 -17.26 -19.48 -4.62
C ALA A 185 -16.81 -18.28 -5.47
N SER A 186 -15.57 -18.32 -5.98
CA SER A 186 -15.00 -17.27 -6.83
C SER A 186 -15.77 -17.10 -8.14
N ASN A 187 -16.07 -18.21 -8.83
CA ASN A 187 -16.89 -18.19 -10.04
C ASN A 187 -18.26 -17.57 -9.77
N GLN A 188 -18.88 -17.90 -8.64
CA GLN A 188 -20.19 -17.35 -8.30
C GLN A 188 -20.11 -15.85 -7.95
N ALA A 189 -19.07 -15.42 -7.24
CA ALA A 189 -18.82 -14.01 -6.95
C ALA A 189 -18.67 -13.20 -8.25
N VAL A 190 -17.91 -13.73 -9.22
CA VAL A 190 -17.81 -13.13 -10.56
C VAL A 190 -19.18 -13.02 -11.18
N VAL A 191 -19.97 -14.10 -11.28
CA VAL A 191 -21.32 -14.09 -11.89
C VAL A 191 -22.23 -13.05 -11.23
N TRP A 192 -22.20 -12.95 -9.90
CA TRP A 192 -23.03 -12.02 -9.15
C TRP A 192 -22.57 -10.57 -9.16
N GLY A 193 -21.30 -10.29 -9.52
CA GLY A 193 -20.67 -8.99 -9.28
C GLY A 193 -20.55 -8.71 -7.78
N ALA A 194 -20.32 -9.75 -6.98
CA ALA A 194 -20.27 -9.68 -5.53
C ALA A 194 -18.83 -9.61 -5.02
N LYS A 195 -18.67 -9.06 -3.83
CA LYS A 195 -17.43 -9.17 -3.05
C LYS A 195 -17.34 -10.58 -2.46
N LEU A 196 -16.27 -11.31 -2.74
CA LEU A 196 -15.94 -12.57 -2.11
C LEU A 196 -15.25 -12.31 -0.76
N PHE A 197 -15.89 -12.70 0.32
CA PHE A 197 -15.32 -12.64 1.67
C PHE A 197 -14.68 -13.99 2.02
N ILE A 198 -13.39 -13.98 2.36
CA ILE A 198 -12.67 -15.15 2.88
C ILE A 198 -12.77 -15.11 4.41
N PRO A 199 -13.43 -16.10 5.04
CA PRO A 199 -13.60 -16.09 6.49
C PRO A 199 -12.26 -16.26 7.23
N PRO A 200 -12.22 -16.00 8.55
CA PRO A 200 -11.06 -16.34 9.37
C PRO A 200 -10.76 -17.84 9.31
N GLY A 201 -9.49 -18.19 9.18
CA GLY A 201 -9.00 -19.55 9.09
C GLY A 201 -7.80 -19.71 8.17
N THR A 202 -7.31 -20.94 8.10
CA THR A 202 -6.30 -21.38 7.13
C THR A 202 -6.98 -22.21 6.04
N LEU A 203 -6.91 -21.74 4.80
CA LEU A 203 -7.43 -22.42 3.63
C LEU A 203 -6.23 -23.02 2.88
N ARG A 204 -6.11 -24.35 2.89
CA ARG A 204 -5.04 -25.04 2.15
C ARG A 204 -5.39 -25.12 0.67
N LEU A 205 -4.51 -24.61 -0.19
CA LEU A 205 -4.68 -24.59 -1.64
C LEU A 205 -3.63 -25.47 -2.34
N ALA A 206 -4.06 -26.59 -2.90
CA ALA A 206 -3.22 -27.44 -3.75
C ALA A 206 -3.33 -27.11 -5.25
N ASN A 207 -4.39 -26.40 -5.66
CA ASN A 207 -4.65 -26.00 -7.03
C ASN A 207 -4.89 -24.48 -7.11
N THR A 208 -4.62 -23.88 -8.26
CA THR A 208 -4.90 -22.46 -8.51
C THR A 208 -6.39 -22.15 -8.36
N VAL A 209 -6.69 -21.05 -7.68
CA VAL A 209 -8.00 -20.40 -7.74
C VAL A 209 -7.93 -19.28 -8.77
N THR A 210 -8.67 -19.45 -9.87
CA THR A 210 -8.72 -18.51 -10.97
C THR A 210 -9.95 -17.62 -10.86
N VAL A 211 -9.76 -16.31 -10.97
CA VAL A 211 -10.84 -15.35 -11.14
C VAL A 211 -10.73 -14.78 -12.54
N ASP A 212 -11.64 -15.22 -13.41
CA ASP A 212 -11.64 -14.85 -14.82
C ASP A 212 -12.81 -13.91 -15.12
N ILE A 213 -12.47 -12.67 -15.50
CA ILE A 213 -13.44 -11.67 -15.96
C ILE A 213 -13.35 -11.42 -17.47
N SER A 214 -12.56 -12.20 -18.21
CA SER A 214 -12.29 -11.99 -19.64
C SER A 214 -13.55 -12.04 -20.51
N ALA A 215 -14.57 -12.80 -20.10
CA ALA A 215 -15.85 -12.91 -20.79
C ALA A 215 -16.82 -11.74 -20.53
N ARG A 216 -16.45 -10.76 -19.70
CA ARG A 216 -17.30 -9.59 -19.43
C ARG A 216 -17.27 -8.62 -20.61
N GLY A 217 -18.46 -8.26 -21.12
CA GLY A 217 -18.61 -7.38 -22.27
C GLY A 217 -18.79 -5.89 -21.94
N ASP A 218 -18.86 -5.53 -20.66
CA ASP A 218 -19.14 -4.16 -20.19
C ASP A 218 -17.97 -3.58 -19.37
N ASP A 219 -17.90 -2.25 -19.22
CA ASP A 219 -16.91 -1.54 -18.40
C ASP A 219 -17.48 -1.11 -17.02
N GLN A 220 -18.47 -1.83 -16.50
CA GLN A 220 -19.22 -1.36 -15.33
C GLN A 220 -18.44 -1.49 -14.01
N ILE A 221 -18.69 -0.51 -13.13
CA ILE A 221 -18.22 -0.44 -11.74
C ILE A 221 -19.08 -1.38 -10.90
N GLY A 222 -18.54 -2.53 -10.52
CA GLY A 222 -19.23 -3.60 -9.80
C GLY A 222 -18.53 -4.95 -9.96
N ARG A 223 -17.20 -4.91 -10.13
CA ARG A 223 -16.38 -6.06 -10.45
C ARG A 223 -15.95 -6.74 -9.15
N PHE A 224 -15.70 -8.03 -9.25
CA PHE A 224 -15.43 -8.89 -8.10
C PHE A 224 -14.39 -8.23 -7.18
N ASP A 225 -14.63 -8.31 -5.88
CA ASP A 225 -13.63 -7.97 -4.87
C ASP A 225 -13.29 -9.25 -4.11
N ILE A 226 -12.09 -9.32 -3.53
CA ILE A 226 -11.71 -10.35 -2.57
C ILE A 226 -11.28 -9.65 -1.30
N SER A 227 -11.86 -10.02 -0.15
CA SER A 227 -11.29 -9.60 1.13
C SER A 227 -11.26 -10.73 2.14
N GLY A 228 -10.20 -10.81 2.92
CA GLY A 228 -10.20 -11.58 4.16
C GLY A 228 -10.80 -10.83 5.34
N ALA A 229 -10.75 -11.46 6.51
CA ALA A 229 -11.08 -10.88 7.80
C ALA A 229 -9.91 -10.09 8.43
N GLY A 230 -8.75 -10.05 7.77
CA GLY A 230 -7.51 -9.44 8.23
C GLY A 230 -6.29 -10.32 7.88
N ARG A 231 -5.12 -9.70 7.65
CA ARG A 231 -3.91 -10.41 7.21
C ARG A 231 -3.42 -11.52 8.15
N GLY A 232 -3.75 -11.44 9.44
CA GLY A 232 -3.42 -12.50 10.42
C GLY A 232 -4.55 -13.50 10.67
N LEU A 233 -5.72 -13.28 10.08
CA LEU A 233 -6.93 -14.06 10.34
C LEU A 233 -7.33 -14.92 9.16
N SER A 234 -7.22 -14.43 7.93
CA SER A 234 -7.55 -15.17 6.71
C SER A 234 -6.29 -15.49 5.93
N MET A 235 -5.89 -16.77 5.96
CA MET A 235 -4.67 -17.24 5.29
C MET A 235 -5.00 -18.23 4.17
N LEU A 236 -4.52 -17.93 2.97
CA LEU A 236 -4.44 -18.87 1.86
C LEU A 236 -3.07 -19.55 1.89
N LYS A 237 -3.03 -20.83 2.30
CA LYS A 237 -1.80 -21.60 2.41
C LYS A 237 -1.56 -22.39 1.13
N TRP A 238 -0.63 -21.92 0.30
CA TRP A 238 -0.23 -22.57 -0.94
C TRP A 238 0.64 -23.80 -0.68
N VAL A 239 0.20 -24.94 -1.20
CA VAL A 239 0.89 -26.23 -1.16
C VAL A 239 0.95 -26.92 -2.53
N GLY A 240 0.51 -26.22 -3.57
CA GLY A 240 0.51 -26.72 -4.95
C GLY A 240 1.89 -26.66 -5.61
N GLY A 241 1.91 -26.90 -6.92
CA GLY A 241 3.12 -27.03 -7.72
C GLY A 241 4.01 -25.77 -7.80
N ALA A 242 5.23 -25.97 -8.28
CA ALA A 242 6.17 -24.90 -8.58
C ALA A 242 5.69 -24.05 -9.77
N ASP A 243 6.00 -22.75 -9.76
CA ASP A 243 5.65 -21.79 -10.81
C ASP A 243 4.14 -21.65 -11.13
N VAL A 244 3.29 -22.20 -10.27
CA VAL A 244 1.84 -22.12 -10.36
C VAL A 244 1.32 -21.07 -9.37
N CYS A 245 0.27 -20.36 -9.77
CA CYS A 245 -0.32 -19.27 -8.99
C CYS A 245 -1.28 -19.81 -7.93
N ALA A 246 -1.25 -19.27 -6.72
CA ALA A 246 -2.28 -19.52 -5.71
C ALA A 246 -3.59 -18.83 -6.11
N LEU A 247 -3.51 -17.53 -6.41
CA LEU A 247 -4.58 -16.76 -7.01
C LEU A 247 -4.17 -16.28 -8.41
N ASN A 248 -5.02 -16.52 -9.41
CA ASN A 248 -4.80 -16.06 -10.78
C ASN A 248 -5.95 -15.19 -11.24
N LEU A 249 -5.69 -13.90 -11.47
CA LEU A 249 -6.68 -12.94 -11.92
C LEU A 249 -6.50 -12.71 -13.43
N ILE A 250 -7.54 -12.94 -14.22
CA ILE A 250 -7.49 -12.89 -15.69
C ILE A 250 -8.50 -11.88 -16.21
N GLY A 251 -8.04 -10.97 -17.06
CA GLY A 251 -8.88 -10.03 -17.82
C GLY A 251 -8.78 -10.24 -19.32
N ALA A 252 -9.03 -9.19 -20.08
CA ALA A 252 -8.93 -9.19 -21.54
C ALA A 252 -8.30 -7.91 -22.09
N SER A 253 -8.02 -7.88 -23.39
CA SER A 253 -7.42 -6.72 -24.09
C SER A 253 -8.40 -5.56 -24.37
N ALA A 254 -9.63 -5.62 -23.85
CA ALA A 254 -10.70 -4.65 -24.11
C ALA A 254 -11.36 -4.22 -22.77
N PHE A 255 -12.67 -3.95 -22.73
CA PHE A 255 -13.38 -3.52 -21.51
C PHE A 255 -13.17 -4.47 -20.31
N ALA A 256 -13.05 -5.78 -20.54
CA ALA A 256 -12.71 -6.76 -19.51
C ALA A 256 -11.27 -6.65 -18.96
N GLY A 257 -10.46 -5.70 -19.45
CA GLY A 257 -9.17 -5.35 -18.88
C GLY A 257 -9.27 -4.48 -17.63
N HIS A 258 -10.25 -3.58 -17.51
CA HIS A 258 -10.36 -2.65 -16.37
C HIS A 258 -10.97 -3.33 -15.13
N ALA A 259 -10.16 -4.06 -14.38
CA ALA A 259 -10.61 -4.92 -13.29
C ALA A 259 -11.49 -4.19 -12.28
N ASN A 260 -11.19 -2.93 -11.96
CA ASN A 260 -11.88 -2.14 -10.93
C ASN A 260 -12.12 -2.96 -9.65
N ALA A 261 -11.12 -3.76 -9.28
CA ALA A 261 -11.23 -4.82 -8.29
C ALA A 261 -10.21 -4.65 -7.18
N THR A 262 -10.60 -5.02 -5.97
CA THR A 262 -9.77 -4.95 -4.77
C THR A 262 -9.48 -6.34 -4.22
N VAL A 263 -8.21 -6.60 -3.89
CA VAL A 263 -7.80 -7.74 -3.05
C VAL A 263 -7.29 -7.18 -1.73
N ALA A 264 -7.92 -7.54 -0.61
CA ALA A 264 -7.63 -6.92 0.67
C ALA A 264 -7.59 -7.87 1.88
N ASP A 265 -6.91 -7.42 2.92
CA ASP A 265 -7.09 -7.88 4.30
C ASP A 265 -6.89 -9.40 4.46
N LEU A 266 -5.87 -9.96 3.80
CA LEU A 266 -5.59 -11.40 3.80
C LEU A 266 -4.09 -11.70 3.68
N MET A 267 -3.74 -12.95 3.96
CA MET A 267 -2.39 -13.47 3.78
C MET A 267 -2.35 -14.61 2.75
N ILE A 268 -1.29 -14.64 1.96
CA ILE A 268 -0.94 -15.79 1.11
C ILE A 268 0.43 -16.29 1.52
N SER A 269 0.51 -17.55 1.95
CA SER A 269 1.77 -18.16 2.42
C SER A 269 2.07 -19.40 1.62
N GLY A 270 3.27 -19.49 1.03
CA GLY A 270 3.80 -20.74 0.49
C GLY A 270 4.49 -21.58 1.57
N THR A 271 5.00 -22.75 1.16
CA THR A 271 5.75 -23.67 2.05
C THR A 271 7.23 -23.82 1.71
N SER A 272 7.65 -23.46 0.49
CA SER A 272 8.98 -23.84 -0.02
C SER A 272 9.52 -22.91 -1.11
N ASN A 273 9.05 -21.68 -1.22
CA ASN A 273 9.52 -20.72 -2.23
C ASN A 273 9.38 -21.21 -3.70
N ILE A 274 8.38 -22.05 -3.99
CA ILE A 274 8.19 -22.63 -5.33
C ILE A 274 7.00 -22.04 -6.11
N GLY A 275 5.91 -21.66 -5.43
CA GLY A 275 4.67 -21.16 -6.06
C GLY A 275 4.64 -19.65 -6.26
N ARG A 276 3.65 -19.14 -6.99
CA ARG A 276 3.39 -17.71 -7.15
C ARG A 276 2.20 -17.32 -6.29
N GLY A 277 2.26 -16.20 -5.58
CA GLY A 277 1.17 -15.71 -4.74
C GLY A 277 -0.01 -15.27 -5.60
N ILE A 278 0.06 -14.03 -6.07
CA ILE A 278 -0.95 -13.45 -6.97
C ILE A 278 -0.36 -13.29 -8.36
N CYS A 279 -1.03 -13.89 -9.33
CA CYS A 279 -0.76 -13.69 -10.75
C CYS A 279 -1.85 -12.83 -11.38
N THR A 280 -1.45 -11.98 -12.32
CA THR A 280 -2.38 -11.17 -13.12
C THR A 280 -2.03 -11.28 -14.59
N SER A 281 -3.05 -11.25 -15.45
CA SER A 281 -2.86 -11.22 -16.90
C SER A 281 -3.94 -10.37 -17.58
N LYS A 282 -3.50 -9.43 -18.44
CA LYS A 282 -4.38 -8.55 -19.22
C LYS A 282 -5.37 -7.78 -18.33
N LEU A 283 -4.86 -7.14 -17.28
CA LEU A 283 -5.66 -6.42 -16.29
C LEU A 283 -5.14 -5.01 -16.05
N ALA A 284 -6.05 -4.12 -15.69
CA ALA A 284 -5.79 -2.77 -15.23
C ALA A 284 -6.66 -2.46 -14.01
N ASP A 285 -6.38 -1.39 -13.30
CA ASP A 285 -7.24 -0.87 -12.22
C ASP A 285 -7.48 -1.84 -11.06
N LEU A 286 -6.42 -2.57 -10.67
CA LEU A 286 -6.40 -3.39 -9.46
C LEU A 286 -5.97 -2.58 -8.25
N THR A 287 -6.55 -2.90 -7.09
CA THR A 287 -6.13 -2.36 -5.79
C THR A 287 -5.79 -3.50 -4.83
N PHE A 288 -4.59 -3.45 -4.25
CA PHE A 288 -4.18 -4.33 -3.16
C PHE A 288 -4.15 -3.54 -1.85
N ARG A 289 -4.80 -4.02 -0.80
CA ARG A 289 -4.82 -3.35 0.52
C ARG A 289 -4.51 -4.32 1.65
N ASP A 290 -3.46 -4.02 2.43
CA ASP A 290 -3.03 -4.86 3.56
C ASP A 290 -2.91 -6.36 3.23
N VAL A 291 -2.33 -6.66 2.06
CA VAL A 291 -2.04 -8.04 1.65
C VAL A 291 -0.66 -8.42 2.17
N PHE A 292 -0.57 -9.55 2.88
CA PHE A 292 0.69 -10.11 3.38
C PHE A 292 1.08 -11.36 2.58
N MET A 293 2.31 -11.43 2.09
CA MET A 293 2.78 -12.56 1.30
C MET A 293 4.15 -13.03 1.73
N GLN A 294 4.28 -14.35 1.90
CA GLN A 294 5.56 -14.96 2.25
C GLN A 294 5.76 -16.37 1.72
N SER A 295 7.02 -16.79 1.72
CA SER A 295 7.44 -18.17 1.44
C SER A 295 7.02 -18.69 0.05
N LEU A 296 6.89 -17.78 -0.92
CA LEU A 296 6.56 -18.04 -2.32
C LEU A 296 7.80 -17.84 -3.21
N LYS A 297 7.77 -18.36 -4.44
CA LYS A 297 8.76 -17.99 -5.47
C LYS A 297 8.57 -16.53 -5.85
N TYR A 298 7.36 -16.14 -6.26
CA TYR A 298 6.99 -14.75 -6.51
C TYR A 298 5.85 -14.38 -5.58
N ALA A 299 5.96 -13.25 -4.88
CA ALA A 299 4.81 -12.71 -4.16
C ALA A 299 3.76 -12.19 -5.16
N TYR A 300 4.18 -11.29 -6.06
CA TYR A 300 3.39 -10.79 -7.18
C TYR A 300 4.03 -11.16 -8.52
N PHE A 301 3.24 -11.68 -9.47
CA PHE A 301 3.69 -11.98 -10.81
C PHE A 301 2.70 -11.39 -11.84
N LEU A 302 3.08 -10.28 -12.47
CA LEU A 302 2.17 -9.48 -13.28
C LEU A 302 2.55 -9.57 -14.76
N ARG A 303 1.60 -9.89 -15.63
CA ARG A 303 1.80 -9.86 -17.08
C ARG A 303 0.76 -8.98 -17.71
N ASP A 304 1.16 -8.11 -18.61
CA ASP A 304 0.22 -7.24 -19.32
C ASP A 304 -0.70 -6.48 -18.33
N THR A 305 -0.11 -5.93 -17.26
CA THR A 305 -0.83 -5.35 -16.13
C THR A 305 -0.41 -3.92 -15.84
N LEU A 306 -1.39 -3.02 -15.73
CA LEU A 306 -1.16 -1.58 -15.57
C LEU A 306 -2.15 -0.94 -14.57
N SER A 307 -2.01 0.37 -14.31
CA SER A 307 -2.90 1.18 -13.45
C SER A 307 -3.25 0.51 -12.11
N THR A 308 -2.27 -0.12 -11.46
CA THR A 308 -2.50 -0.94 -10.26
C THR A 308 -1.88 -0.28 -9.03
N ARG A 309 -2.56 -0.36 -7.88
CA ARG A 309 -2.18 0.33 -6.65
C ARG A 309 -2.05 -0.61 -5.45
N TRP A 310 -1.08 -0.37 -4.58
CA TRP A 310 -0.86 -1.08 -3.32
C TRP A 310 -0.92 -0.11 -2.16
N PHE A 311 -1.76 -0.39 -1.16
CA PHE A 311 -1.93 0.39 0.06
C PHE A 311 -1.53 -0.46 1.28
N GLY A 312 -0.36 -0.17 1.84
CA GLY A 312 0.25 -1.00 2.88
C GLY A 312 0.52 -2.42 2.41
N GLY A 313 0.64 -3.36 3.35
CA GLY A 313 0.97 -4.76 3.07
C GLY A 313 2.46 -5.04 3.02
N THR A 314 2.80 -6.32 2.88
CA THR A 314 4.18 -6.82 2.96
C THR A 314 4.39 -8.00 2.03
N ALA A 315 5.49 -8.02 1.29
CA ALA A 315 6.02 -9.20 0.61
C ALA A 315 7.41 -9.53 1.19
N THR A 316 7.48 -10.62 1.96
CA THR A 316 8.70 -11.02 2.67
C THR A 316 9.03 -12.50 2.60
N PHE A 317 10.31 -12.87 2.71
CA PHE A 317 10.75 -14.27 2.69
C PHE A 317 10.36 -15.04 1.42
N ASN A 318 10.17 -14.36 0.29
CA ASN A 318 9.94 -15.00 -1.01
C ASN A 318 11.27 -15.17 -1.75
N THR A 319 11.31 -15.90 -2.86
CA THR A 319 12.47 -15.81 -3.76
C THR A 319 12.53 -14.42 -4.40
N TYR A 320 11.39 -13.94 -4.90
CA TYR A 320 11.21 -12.67 -5.57
C TYR A 320 9.98 -11.96 -4.98
N GLY A 321 10.07 -10.65 -4.73
CA GLY A 321 8.93 -9.86 -4.27
C GLY A 321 7.89 -9.69 -5.39
N LEU A 322 8.17 -8.81 -6.35
CA LEU A 322 7.32 -8.54 -7.51
C LEU A 322 8.11 -8.68 -8.81
N TYR A 323 7.49 -9.35 -9.78
CA TYR A 323 7.94 -9.36 -11.17
C TYR A 323 6.82 -8.87 -12.08
N ALA A 324 7.13 -7.98 -13.03
CA ALA A 324 6.20 -7.60 -14.07
C ALA A 324 6.84 -7.48 -15.46
N ASP A 325 6.15 -8.01 -16.47
CA ASP A 325 6.54 -7.96 -17.88
C ASP A 325 5.35 -7.70 -18.82
N ARG A 326 5.67 -7.51 -20.10
CA ARG A 326 4.71 -7.52 -21.21
C ARG A 326 4.79 -8.87 -21.92
N THR A 327 3.66 -9.40 -22.35
CA THR A 327 3.65 -10.45 -23.40
C THR A 327 3.15 -9.89 -24.72
N THR A 328 1.94 -9.33 -24.75
CA THR A 328 1.25 -9.02 -26.01
C THR A 328 0.47 -7.70 -25.99
N ASN A 329 0.10 -7.17 -24.82
CA ASN A 329 -0.77 -6.01 -24.73
C ASN A 329 0.02 -4.74 -24.37
N SER A 330 0.27 -4.51 -23.08
CA SER A 330 0.94 -3.30 -22.58
C SER A 330 1.96 -3.70 -21.53
N GLY A 331 3.09 -3.00 -21.51
CA GLY A 331 4.11 -3.16 -20.48
C GLY A 331 3.61 -2.66 -19.12
N PRO A 332 4.28 -3.07 -18.04
CA PRO A 332 3.90 -2.62 -16.71
C PRO A 332 4.01 -1.10 -16.61
N ASN A 333 2.87 -0.42 -16.43
CA ASN A 333 2.84 1.03 -16.30
C ASN A 333 1.81 1.51 -15.29
N ALA A 334 2.04 2.72 -14.75
CA ALA A 334 1.20 3.32 -13.71
C ALA A 334 1.01 2.43 -12.47
N LEU A 335 2.07 1.76 -12.03
CA LEU A 335 2.08 0.93 -10.81
C LEU A 335 2.42 1.81 -9.61
N SER A 336 1.58 1.84 -8.57
CA SER A 336 1.76 2.76 -7.43
C SER A 336 1.73 2.07 -6.06
N PHE A 337 2.77 2.27 -5.25
CA PHE A 337 2.90 1.70 -3.92
C PHE A 337 2.84 2.81 -2.86
N PHE A 338 1.99 2.63 -1.85
CA PHE A 338 1.80 3.56 -0.74
C PHE A 338 2.06 2.83 0.58
N GLY A 339 3.23 3.04 1.17
CA GLY A 339 3.60 2.42 2.45
C GLY A 339 3.76 0.90 2.41
N HIS A 340 3.95 0.29 1.24
CA HIS A 340 4.20 -1.15 1.12
C HIS A 340 5.61 -1.51 1.59
N ARG A 341 5.83 -2.75 2.01
CA ARG A 341 7.16 -3.28 2.34
C ARG A 341 7.55 -4.47 1.47
N PHE A 342 8.68 -4.38 0.80
CA PHE A 342 9.37 -5.52 0.21
C PHE A 342 10.61 -5.84 1.04
N GLY A 343 10.61 -6.95 1.78
CA GLY A 343 11.68 -7.26 2.72
C GLY A 343 12.19 -8.69 2.58
N LEU A 344 13.49 -8.94 2.81
CA LEU A 344 14.02 -10.28 3.02
C LEU A 344 13.66 -11.28 1.90
N ASN A 345 13.48 -10.80 0.66
CA ASN A 345 13.32 -11.68 -0.50
C ASN A 345 14.71 -12.17 -0.94
N ALA A 346 14.83 -13.45 -1.29
CA ALA A 346 16.12 -14.07 -1.52
C ALA A 346 16.89 -13.37 -2.65
N GLU A 347 16.24 -13.05 -3.77
CA GLU A 347 16.88 -12.45 -4.94
C GLU A 347 16.59 -10.94 -5.03
N TYR A 348 15.36 -10.51 -5.30
CA TYR A 348 15.04 -9.09 -5.44
C TYR A 348 13.67 -8.70 -4.89
N ALA A 349 13.50 -7.41 -4.57
CA ALA A 349 12.22 -6.86 -4.16
C ALA A 349 11.28 -6.65 -5.35
N VAL A 350 11.73 -5.93 -6.38
CA VAL A 350 10.88 -5.56 -7.53
C VAL A 350 11.69 -5.66 -8.82
N LYS A 351 11.16 -6.32 -9.84
CA LYS A 351 11.70 -6.29 -11.21
C LYS A 351 10.61 -5.90 -12.21
N LEU A 352 10.84 -4.84 -12.98
CA LEU A 352 9.98 -4.41 -14.08
C LEU A 352 10.76 -4.48 -15.40
N VAL A 353 10.18 -5.15 -16.40
CA VAL A 353 10.77 -5.28 -17.73
C VAL A 353 9.94 -4.49 -18.74
N GLY A 354 10.54 -3.53 -19.43
CA GLY A 354 9.86 -2.67 -20.41
C GLY A 354 8.90 -1.65 -19.80
N GLY A 355 8.94 -1.48 -18.47
CA GLY A 355 7.94 -0.70 -17.73
C GLY A 355 8.16 0.81 -17.73
N SER A 356 7.15 1.55 -17.25
CA SER A 356 7.27 2.98 -16.97
C SER A 356 6.37 3.39 -15.80
N SER A 357 6.58 4.58 -15.25
CA SER A 357 5.69 5.22 -14.27
C SER A 357 5.41 4.35 -13.03
N LEU A 358 6.44 3.67 -12.51
CA LEU A 358 6.41 3.08 -11.18
C LEU A 358 6.48 4.21 -10.14
N ASN A 359 5.52 4.29 -9.22
CA ASN A 359 5.51 5.27 -8.14
C ASN A 359 5.58 4.54 -6.79
N TYR A 360 6.48 4.96 -5.91
CA TYR A 360 6.62 4.38 -4.56
C TYR A 360 6.69 5.52 -3.54
N THR A 361 5.71 5.59 -2.64
CA THR A 361 5.61 6.64 -1.63
C THR A 361 5.61 6.03 -0.23
N GLY A 362 6.59 6.39 0.58
CA GLY A 362 6.79 5.80 1.92
C GLY A 362 7.19 4.33 1.87
N GLY A 363 7.03 3.62 2.99
CA GLY A 363 7.33 2.18 3.09
C GLY A 363 8.82 1.87 3.03
N SER A 364 9.17 0.61 2.79
CA SER A 364 10.57 0.19 2.78
C SER A 364 10.91 -0.99 1.87
N ILE A 365 12.18 -1.02 1.46
CA ILE A 365 12.79 -2.04 0.62
C ILE A 365 14.07 -2.51 1.32
N GLU A 366 13.98 -3.63 2.04
CA GLU A 366 14.98 -3.99 3.06
C GLU A 366 15.47 -5.44 2.98
N GLY A 367 16.78 -5.68 3.08
CA GLY A 367 17.31 -7.04 3.23
C GLY A 367 17.08 -7.96 2.03
N ASN A 368 16.76 -7.41 0.85
CA ASN A 368 16.54 -8.21 -0.35
C ASN A 368 17.87 -8.60 -1.00
N GLY A 369 17.96 -9.79 -1.61
CA GLY A 369 19.18 -10.27 -2.25
C GLY A 369 20.15 -11.01 -1.33
N VAL A 370 19.90 -11.05 -0.02
CA VAL A 370 20.79 -11.68 0.97
C VAL A 370 20.83 -13.20 0.82
N GLY A 371 19.68 -13.83 0.54
CA GLY A 371 19.56 -15.29 0.43
C GLY A 371 19.82 -15.85 -0.97
N GLY A 372 19.96 -14.98 -1.98
CA GLY A 372 20.01 -15.32 -3.39
C GLY A 372 21.42 -15.24 -3.96
N SER A 373 21.60 -15.77 -5.16
CA SER A 373 22.92 -15.83 -5.82
C SER A 373 22.91 -15.31 -7.26
N SER A 374 21.75 -14.88 -7.77
CA SER A 374 21.68 -14.35 -9.13
C SER A 374 22.46 -13.04 -9.26
N ASN A 375 22.93 -12.78 -10.48
CA ASN A 375 23.51 -11.48 -10.84
C ASN A 375 22.48 -10.35 -10.82
N GLU A 376 21.20 -10.69 -10.77
CA GLU A 376 20.09 -9.76 -10.71
C GLU A 376 19.55 -9.60 -9.28
N ARG A 377 20.27 -10.05 -8.23
CA ARG A 377 19.85 -9.81 -6.86
C ARG A 377 20.01 -8.33 -6.46
N GLY A 378 19.09 -7.80 -5.67
CA GLY A 378 19.06 -6.36 -5.32
C GLY A 378 17.75 -5.89 -4.69
N GLY A 379 17.58 -4.57 -4.64
CA GLY A 379 16.29 -3.96 -4.29
C GLY A 379 15.35 -3.95 -5.49
N VAL A 380 15.34 -2.85 -6.24
CA VAL A 380 14.49 -2.64 -7.43
C VAL A 380 15.32 -2.71 -8.71
N ILE A 381 14.76 -3.35 -9.73
CA ILE A 381 15.35 -3.52 -11.05
C ILE A 381 14.39 -3.00 -12.10
N LEU A 382 14.85 -2.02 -12.88
CA LEU A 382 14.16 -1.43 -14.01
C LEU A 382 14.93 -1.81 -15.28
N GLU A 383 14.42 -2.78 -16.02
CA GLU A 383 15.05 -3.30 -17.23
C GLU A 383 14.37 -2.71 -18.47
N ASN A 384 15.16 -2.02 -19.30
CA ASN A 384 14.69 -1.33 -20.50
C ASN A 384 13.44 -0.45 -20.22
N PRO A 385 13.48 0.46 -19.23
CA PRO A 385 12.33 1.28 -18.93
C PRO A 385 12.02 2.24 -20.08
N GLY A 386 10.81 2.77 -20.08
CA GLY A 386 10.38 3.83 -20.98
C GLY A 386 9.46 3.40 -22.12
N GLY A 387 9.21 2.09 -22.26
CA GLY A 387 8.37 1.55 -23.33
C GLY A 387 6.91 2.03 -23.31
N GLU A 388 6.43 2.50 -22.16
CA GLU A 388 5.05 2.93 -21.96
C GLU A 388 4.96 4.39 -21.44
N GLY A 389 6.09 5.14 -21.39
CA GLY A 389 6.12 6.52 -20.88
C GLY A 389 7.52 7.04 -20.50
N GLY A 390 7.70 8.36 -20.43
CA GLY A 390 9.03 9.00 -20.24
C GLY A 390 9.60 9.03 -18.81
N VAL A 391 8.88 8.50 -17.83
CA VAL A 391 9.35 8.35 -16.45
C VAL A 391 9.55 6.86 -16.19
N ALA A 392 10.74 6.44 -15.78
CA ALA A 392 11.00 5.05 -15.41
C ALA A 392 10.34 4.73 -14.07
N ALA A 393 10.71 5.49 -13.04
CA ALA A 393 10.17 5.35 -11.69
C ALA A 393 10.32 6.65 -10.87
N THR A 394 9.47 6.79 -9.86
CA THR A 394 9.52 7.83 -8.84
C THR A 394 9.42 7.21 -7.45
N PHE A 395 10.41 7.47 -6.60
CA PHE A 395 10.46 7.06 -5.20
C PHE A 395 10.41 8.31 -4.32
N THR A 396 9.55 8.35 -3.32
CA THR A 396 9.39 9.48 -2.41
C THR A 396 9.32 9.01 -0.96
N GLY A 397 10.31 9.39 -0.14
CA GLY A 397 10.35 9.04 1.27
C GLY A 397 10.50 7.54 1.53
N VAL A 398 11.24 6.82 0.68
CA VAL A 398 11.38 5.36 0.78
C VAL A 398 12.64 5.01 1.58
N TYR A 399 12.52 4.01 2.45
CA TYR A 399 13.64 3.50 3.24
C TYR A 399 14.27 2.27 2.57
N PHE A 400 15.51 2.43 2.06
CA PHE A 400 16.32 1.33 1.54
C PHE A 400 17.40 0.96 2.56
N GLU A 401 17.46 -0.31 2.92
CA GLU A 401 18.45 -0.79 3.90
C GLU A 401 18.84 -2.24 3.63
N ALA A 402 20.12 -2.56 3.80
CA ALA A 402 20.62 -3.93 3.86
C ALA A 402 20.30 -4.83 2.65
N ASN A 403 19.88 -4.27 1.51
CA ASN A 403 19.77 -5.06 0.29
C ASN A 403 21.19 -5.48 -0.17
N GLN A 404 21.32 -6.60 -0.87
CA GLN A 404 22.58 -7.10 -1.40
C GLN A 404 22.52 -7.28 -2.92
N GLY A 405 23.70 -7.26 -3.54
CA GLY A 405 23.85 -7.43 -4.99
C GLY A 405 24.39 -6.18 -5.67
N ARG A 406 23.88 -5.88 -6.86
CA ARG A 406 24.42 -4.80 -7.70
C ARG A 406 24.00 -3.43 -7.20
N ALA A 407 22.73 -3.24 -6.88
CA ALA A 407 22.24 -1.99 -6.32
C ALA A 407 20.95 -2.13 -5.49
N ASP A 408 20.68 -1.14 -4.63
CA ASP A 408 19.34 -0.94 -4.07
C ASP A 408 18.34 -0.54 -5.17
N LEU A 409 18.76 0.31 -6.11
CA LEU A 409 18.04 0.66 -7.33
C LEU A 409 18.94 0.43 -8.55
N PHE A 410 18.59 -0.52 -9.40
CA PHE A 410 19.29 -0.83 -10.64
C PHE A 410 18.41 -0.47 -11.84
N MET A 411 18.91 0.38 -12.73
CA MET A 411 18.28 0.70 -14.00
C MET A 411 19.20 0.30 -15.16
N SER A 412 18.74 -0.63 -16.00
CA SER A 412 19.38 -0.96 -17.27
C SER A 412 18.63 -0.25 -18.39
N MET A 413 19.27 0.73 -19.00
CA MET A 413 18.65 1.56 -20.04
C MET A 413 18.47 0.79 -21.35
N GLY A 414 17.48 1.24 -22.13
CA GLY A 414 17.33 0.82 -23.51
C GLY A 414 17.09 2.00 -24.44
N GLN A 415 16.20 1.83 -25.42
CA GLN A 415 16.06 2.75 -26.55
C GLN A 415 15.26 4.03 -26.26
N TYR A 416 14.66 4.17 -25.08
CA TYR A 416 13.77 5.28 -24.75
C TYR A 416 14.40 6.25 -23.76
N PRO A 417 14.29 7.58 -23.98
CA PRO A 417 14.67 8.56 -22.98
C PRO A 417 13.82 8.43 -21.72
N VAL A 418 14.44 8.43 -20.54
CA VAL A 418 13.73 8.22 -19.26
C VAL A 418 14.19 9.14 -18.14
N THR A 419 13.29 9.42 -17.20
CA THR A 419 13.62 10.05 -15.91
C THR A 419 13.46 9.05 -14.77
N LEU A 420 14.45 8.96 -13.89
CA LEU A 420 14.39 8.29 -12.59
C LEU A 420 14.38 9.36 -11.49
N ASN A 421 13.35 9.35 -10.65
CA ASN A 421 13.19 10.29 -9.55
C ASN A 421 13.29 9.60 -8.19
N VAL A 422 14.10 10.13 -7.29
CA VAL A 422 14.25 9.66 -5.92
C VAL A 422 14.27 10.89 -5.00
N PHE A 423 13.25 11.07 -4.19
CA PHE A 423 13.02 12.29 -3.42
C PHE A 423 12.95 11.98 -1.93
N GLY A 424 13.84 12.59 -1.14
CA GLY A 424 13.78 12.47 0.33
C GLY A 424 13.88 11.04 0.85
N SER A 425 14.54 10.14 0.11
CA SER A 425 14.70 8.73 0.48
C SER A 425 15.98 8.49 1.28
N HIS A 426 16.10 7.30 1.86
CA HIS A 426 17.28 6.87 2.61
C HIS A 426 17.90 5.62 1.98
N PHE A 427 19.22 5.60 1.86
CA PHE A 427 20.01 4.43 1.47
C PHE A 427 21.01 4.11 2.56
N ASN A 428 20.75 3.02 3.29
CA ASN A 428 21.50 2.64 4.48
C ASN A 428 22.25 1.32 4.24
N ARG A 429 23.58 1.39 4.35
CA ARG A 429 24.49 0.25 4.32
C ARG A 429 24.78 -0.19 5.76
N VAL A 430 24.54 -1.46 6.09
CA VAL A 430 24.64 -1.94 7.48
C VAL A 430 25.57 -3.14 7.52
N ASP A 431 26.67 -3.03 8.28
CA ASP A 431 27.68 -4.09 8.40
C ASP A 431 28.13 -4.61 7.01
N ASP A 432 28.03 -5.92 6.77
CA ASP A 432 28.30 -6.58 5.48
C ASP A 432 27.05 -6.79 4.62
N PHE A 433 25.91 -6.25 5.04
CA PHE A 433 24.64 -6.28 4.31
C PHE A 433 24.47 -4.97 3.56
N PHE A 434 24.96 -4.94 2.32
CA PHE A 434 24.80 -3.80 1.43
C PHE A 434 24.95 -4.20 -0.04
N ALA A 435 24.31 -3.42 -0.90
CA ALA A 435 24.48 -3.52 -2.33
C ALA A 435 25.73 -2.75 -2.76
N THR A 436 26.31 -3.14 -3.89
CA THR A 436 27.53 -2.51 -4.43
C THR A 436 27.35 -1.00 -4.65
N ASN A 437 26.17 -0.59 -5.14
CA ASN A 437 25.77 0.80 -5.31
C ASN A 437 24.41 1.04 -4.63
N ALA A 438 24.11 2.27 -4.21
CA ALA A 438 22.73 2.60 -3.86
C ALA A 438 21.90 2.71 -5.15
N ILE A 439 22.40 3.46 -6.13
CA ILE A 439 21.78 3.59 -7.45
C ILE A 439 22.80 3.23 -8.51
N ARG A 440 22.42 2.31 -9.42
CA ARG A 440 23.24 1.94 -10.57
C ARG A 440 22.45 2.15 -11.84
N VAL A 441 23.02 2.91 -12.77
CA VAL A 441 22.46 3.12 -14.11
C VAL A 441 23.42 2.57 -15.14
N GLU A 442 22.96 1.58 -15.88
CA GLU A 442 23.70 1.00 -16.98
C GLU A 442 23.14 1.50 -18.28
N SER A 443 24.00 2.11 -19.09
CA SER A 443 23.67 2.65 -20.40
C SER A 443 24.52 1.95 -21.45
N PRO A 444 24.15 0.73 -21.89
CA PRO A 444 24.83 0.06 -23.00
C PRO A 444 24.95 0.96 -24.23
N ALA A 445 25.92 0.67 -25.12
CA ALA A 445 26.07 1.41 -26.38
C ALA A 445 24.76 1.40 -27.17
N GLY A 446 24.32 2.57 -27.64
CA GLY A 446 23.04 2.75 -28.35
C GLY A 446 21.83 2.99 -27.45
N SER A 447 22.01 3.10 -26.13
CA SER A 447 20.94 3.55 -25.22
C SER A 447 20.57 5.01 -25.45
N ALA A 448 19.34 5.37 -25.09
CA ALA A 448 18.87 6.76 -25.09
C ALA A 448 19.42 7.56 -23.89
N SER A 449 18.91 8.77 -23.65
CA SER A 449 19.30 9.60 -22.51
C SER A 449 18.55 9.25 -21.21
N ALA A 450 19.17 9.47 -20.05
CA ALA A 450 18.50 9.40 -18.77
C ALA A 450 18.73 10.65 -17.90
N VAL A 451 17.72 11.02 -17.12
CA VAL A 451 17.84 12.00 -16.03
C VAL A 451 17.63 11.27 -14.72
N VAL A 452 18.58 11.39 -13.79
CA VAL A 452 18.51 10.83 -12.45
C VAL A 452 18.42 11.99 -11.46
N ASN A 453 17.28 12.12 -10.79
CA ASN A 453 17.06 13.11 -9.74
C ASN A 453 17.11 12.42 -8.38
N VAL A 454 17.97 12.89 -7.47
CA VAL A 454 18.09 12.38 -6.09
C VAL A 454 17.97 13.48 -5.00
N PRO A 455 17.22 14.58 -5.18
CA PRO A 455 17.30 15.69 -4.25
C PRO A 455 16.76 15.34 -2.86
N GLY A 456 17.42 15.88 -1.83
CA GLY A 456 17.09 15.61 -0.42
C GLY A 456 17.29 14.16 0.04
N THR A 457 17.91 13.30 -0.78
CA THR A 457 18.16 11.89 -0.45
C THR A 457 19.40 11.74 0.43
N ALA A 458 19.38 10.84 1.40
CA ALA A 458 20.51 10.57 2.29
C ALA A 458 21.13 9.20 2.04
N PHE A 459 22.46 9.15 2.00
CA PHE A 459 23.27 7.95 1.81
C PHE A 459 24.20 7.77 3.02
N ARG A 460 24.05 6.65 3.74
CA ARG A 460 24.75 6.41 5.01
C ARG A 460 25.22 4.97 5.16
N GLY A 461 26.32 4.81 5.89
CA GLY A 461 26.81 3.56 6.45
C GLY A 461 26.62 3.53 7.97
N TYR A 462 26.32 2.34 8.49
CA TYR A 462 26.10 2.07 9.91
C TYR A 462 26.97 0.92 10.39
N ASN A 463 27.15 0.86 11.71
CA ASN A 463 27.90 -0.17 12.42
C ASN A 463 29.33 -0.33 11.86
N ASN A 464 29.70 -1.56 11.46
CA ASN A 464 31.05 -1.86 11.00
C ASN A 464 31.28 -1.55 9.51
N TYR A 465 30.29 -0.99 8.81
CA TYR A 465 30.41 -0.66 7.40
C TYR A 465 31.63 0.22 7.11
N GLN A 466 32.49 -0.23 6.19
CA GLN A 466 33.65 0.53 5.74
C GLN A 466 33.43 1.09 4.32
N PRO A 467 33.44 2.42 4.15
CA PRO A 467 33.34 3.04 2.83
C PRO A 467 34.47 2.63 1.87
N SER A 468 34.17 2.50 0.58
CA SER A 468 35.14 2.14 -0.47
C SER A 468 34.88 2.87 -1.79
N SER A 469 35.93 3.40 -2.42
CA SER A 469 35.85 4.03 -3.75
C SER A 469 35.45 3.08 -4.87
N SER A 470 35.58 1.76 -4.68
CA SER A 470 35.05 0.76 -5.61
C SER A 470 33.52 0.61 -5.54
N ARG A 471 32.85 1.26 -4.58
CA ARG A 471 31.42 1.13 -4.30
C ARG A 471 30.74 2.50 -4.15
N PRO A 472 30.81 3.38 -5.17
CA PRO A 472 30.18 4.68 -5.08
C PRO A 472 28.67 4.53 -4.85
N TYR A 473 28.05 5.47 -4.14
CA TYR A 473 26.61 5.45 -3.90
C TYR A 473 25.83 5.46 -5.21
N ILE A 474 26.24 6.29 -6.17
CA ILE A 474 25.61 6.35 -7.49
C ILE A 474 26.67 6.01 -8.54
N SER A 475 26.37 5.04 -9.41
CA SER A 475 27.28 4.58 -10.46
C SER A 475 26.61 4.60 -11.83
N PHE A 476 27.40 4.95 -12.85
CA PHE A 476 27.01 5.01 -14.25
C PHE A 476 27.99 4.19 -15.08
N THR A 477 27.48 3.40 -16.04
CA THR A 477 28.33 2.67 -17.01
C THR A 477 28.36 3.39 -18.36
N ALA A 478 29.48 3.31 -19.08
CA ALA A 478 29.75 4.12 -20.26
C ALA A 478 28.84 3.79 -21.47
N GLY A 479 28.19 4.82 -22.00
CA GLY A 479 27.39 4.83 -23.25
C GLY A 479 26.67 6.16 -23.54
N SER A 480 27.00 7.22 -22.79
CA SER A 480 26.60 8.64 -22.92
C SER A 480 25.10 8.93 -23.15
N LEU A 481 24.43 9.40 -22.09
CA LEU A 481 23.58 10.61 -22.01
C LEU A 481 22.84 10.63 -20.63
N VAL A 482 23.57 10.40 -19.53
CA VAL A 482 22.97 10.44 -18.18
C VAL A 482 23.28 11.76 -17.49
N THR A 483 22.24 12.45 -17.01
CA THR A 483 22.35 13.63 -16.15
C THR A 483 22.01 13.27 -14.72
N LEU A 484 22.84 13.68 -13.77
CA LEU A 484 22.55 13.56 -12.33
C LEU A 484 22.18 14.93 -11.76
N ASN A 485 21.11 14.97 -10.97
CA ASN A 485 20.70 16.11 -10.17
C ASN A 485 20.53 15.66 -8.72
N ASP A 486 21.48 16.02 -7.88
CA ASP A 486 21.56 15.60 -6.47
C ASP A 486 21.49 16.78 -5.50
N ALA A 487 20.77 17.84 -5.88
CA ALA A 487 20.61 19.03 -5.05
C ALA A 487 20.11 18.69 -3.64
N GLY A 488 20.91 19.00 -2.62
CA GLY A 488 20.59 18.72 -1.23
C GLY A 488 20.69 17.24 -0.83
N ALA A 489 21.27 16.37 -1.66
CA ALA A 489 21.60 15.01 -1.26
C ALA A 489 22.72 15.02 -0.21
N LEU A 490 22.64 14.09 0.75
CA LEU A 490 23.62 13.94 1.83
C LEU A 490 24.40 12.64 1.62
N TYR A 491 25.70 12.75 1.37
CA TYR A 491 26.61 11.60 1.27
C TYR A 491 27.51 11.57 2.50
N GLN A 492 27.44 10.51 3.31
CA GLN A 492 28.23 10.43 4.54
C GLN A 492 29.73 10.24 4.28
N ALA A 493 30.09 9.42 3.28
CA ALA A 493 31.47 9.07 3.01
C ALA A 493 31.95 9.67 1.68
N ASN A 494 32.99 10.50 1.74
CA ASN A 494 33.59 11.15 0.57
C ASN A 494 34.18 10.15 -0.43
N GLN A 495 34.66 9.00 0.04
CA GLN A 495 35.23 7.96 -0.80
C GLN A 495 34.20 7.35 -1.76
N GLU A 496 32.90 7.42 -1.42
CA GLU A 496 31.81 6.78 -2.17
C GLU A 496 30.97 7.78 -2.97
N TYR A 497 31.49 9.00 -3.16
CA TYR A 497 30.80 9.99 -3.96
C TYR A 497 30.55 9.48 -5.38
N PRO A 498 29.42 9.87 -6.02
CA PRO A 498 29.15 9.49 -7.39
C PRO A 498 30.31 9.87 -8.32
N THR A 499 30.74 8.93 -9.15
CA THR A 499 31.63 9.25 -10.28
C THR A 499 30.75 9.81 -11.39
N ILE A 500 30.64 11.13 -11.45
CA ILE A 500 29.71 11.79 -12.39
C ILE A 500 30.29 11.69 -13.80
N PRO A 501 29.58 11.08 -14.77
CA PRO A 501 30.03 11.04 -16.15
C PRO A 501 29.92 12.46 -16.75
N THR A 502 31.05 13.17 -16.79
CA THR A 502 31.39 14.36 -17.61
C THR A 502 30.28 15.38 -17.92
N ASN A 503 29.30 15.54 -17.04
CA ASN A 503 28.22 16.53 -17.11
C ASN A 503 27.71 16.85 -15.69
N ARG A 504 28.62 17.05 -14.73
CA ARG A 504 28.25 17.51 -13.37
C ARG A 504 27.72 18.94 -13.47
N VAL A 505 26.53 19.23 -12.98
CA VAL A 505 26.06 20.64 -12.92
C VAL A 505 26.91 21.41 -11.92
N LEU A 506 27.66 22.37 -12.40
CA LEU A 506 28.55 23.24 -11.62
C LEU A 506 27.86 24.47 -11.08
N GLY A 507 26.86 24.96 -11.82
CA GLY A 507 26.16 26.16 -11.44
C GLY A 507 24.86 26.35 -12.21
N ARG A 508 23.92 27.03 -11.57
CA ARG A 508 22.69 27.54 -12.16
C ARG A 508 22.60 29.02 -11.82
N VAL A 509 22.23 29.84 -12.77
CA VAL A 509 22.03 31.27 -12.52
C VAL A 509 20.94 31.84 -13.40
N ARG A 510 20.11 32.71 -12.82
CA ARG A 510 19.15 33.55 -13.53
C ARG A 510 19.45 35.02 -13.25
N PHE A 511 19.46 35.86 -14.29
CA PHE A 511 19.78 37.27 -14.18
C PHE A 511 19.10 38.09 -15.29
N ASN A 512 18.91 39.40 -15.03
CA ASN A 512 18.43 40.36 -16.02
C ASN A 512 19.61 41.25 -16.48
N PRO A 513 20.16 41.05 -17.68
CA PRO A 513 21.34 41.76 -18.16
C PRO A 513 21.07 43.19 -18.64
N THR A 514 19.80 43.60 -18.75
CA THR A 514 19.43 45.00 -19.09
C THR A 514 19.50 45.94 -17.89
N THR A 515 19.62 45.41 -16.67
CA THR A 515 19.76 46.21 -15.44
C THR A 515 21.08 46.95 -15.33
N VAL A 516 22.08 46.58 -16.13
CA VAL A 516 23.41 47.21 -16.15
C VAL A 516 23.93 47.36 -17.58
N ALA A 517 24.64 48.46 -17.84
CA ALA A 517 25.33 48.67 -19.11
C ALA A 517 26.60 47.80 -19.22
N SER A 518 27.36 47.70 -18.11
CA SER A 518 28.56 46.88 -17.95
C SER A 518 28.85 46.65 -16.45
N GLY A 519 29.59 45.60 -16.11
CA GLY A 519 29.97 45.28 -14.72
C GLY A 519 29.14 44.16 -14.10
N ASN A 520 29.11 44.08 -12.77
CA ASN A 520 28.40 43.02 -12.06
C ASN A 520 26.88 43.13 -12.25
N ILE A 521 26.24 42.03 -12.65
CA ILE A 521 24.79 41.92 -12.80
C ILE A 521 24.21 41.37 -11.49
N PRO A 522 23.22 42.03 -10.87
CA PRO A 522 22.48 41.44 -9.75
C PRO A 522 21.82 40.11 -10.17
N LEU A 523 22.07 39.06 -9.39
CA LEU A 523 21.51 37.74 -9.66
C LEU A 523 20.07 37.70 -9.16
N ILE A 524 19.14 37.25 -10.00
CA ILE A 524 17.75 36.98 -9.60
C ILE A 524 17.72 35.71 -8.76
N SER A 525 18.46 34.69 -9.19
CA SER A 525 18.72 33.48 -8.42
C SER A 525 20.04 32.85 -8.83
N SER A 526 20.72 32.15 -7.90
CA SER A 526 21.92 31.39 -8.22
C SER A 526 22.12 30.18 -7.30
N SER A 527 22.82 29.17 -7.82
CA SER A 527 23.33 28.01 -7.09
C SER A 527 24.66 27.63 -7.73
N GLY A 528 25.74 27.47 -6.97
CA GLY A 528 27.08 27.17 -7.52
C GLY A 528 27.72 28.30 -8.35
N VAL A 529 27.07 29.47 -8.46
CA VAL A 529 27.57 30.65 -9.17
C VAL A 529 27.80 31.79 -8.16
N ALA A 530 29.04 32.27 -8.07
CA ALA A 530 29.45 33.35 -7.20
C ALA A 530 29.09 34.74 -7.76
N SER A 531 29.25 34.94 -9.07
CA SER A 531 28.92 36.21 -9.72
C SER A 531 28.70 36.05 -11.22
N VAL A 532 27.94 37.00 -11.78
CA VAL A 532 27.84 37.21 -13.24
C VAL A 532 28.21 38.67 -13.52
N SER A 533 29.07 38.90 -14.50
CA SER A 533 29.39 40.24 -14.99
C SER A 533 29.19 40.35 -16.50
N LYS A 534 28.83 41.55 -16.94
CA LYS A 534 28.62 41.91 -18.35
C LYS A 534 29.81 42.73 -18.83
N SER A 535 30.50 42.27 -19.86
CA SER A 535 31.61 43.03 -20.47
C SER A 535 31.14 43.94 -21.60
N SER A 536 30.14 43.49 -22.36
CA SER A 536 29.47 44.24 -23.42
C SER A 536 28.08 43.65 -23.66
N ALA A 537 27.27 44.28 -24.53
CA ALA A 537 25.97 43.73 -24.93
C ALA A 537 26.11 42.26 -25.37
N GLY A 538 25.23 41.41 -24.85
CA GLY A 538 25.19 39.98 -25.10
C GLY A 538 26.39 39.18 -24.61
N THR A 539 27.35 39.76 -23.87
CA THR A 539 28.58 39.05 -23.44
C THR A 539 28.69 38.99 -21.92
N TYR A 540 28.72 37.77 -21.38
CA TYR A 540 28.67 37.50 -19.94
C TYR A 540 29.83 36.64 -19.46
N ASN A 541 30.40 37.01 -18.32
CA ASN A 541 31.34 36.19 -17.56
C ASN A 541 30.61 35.63 -16.34
N ILE A 542 30.54 34.32 -16.22
CA ILE A 542 29.98 33.63 -15.08
C ILE A 542 31.12 33.05 -14.25
N THR A 543 31.22 33.47 -12.99
CA THR A 543 32.20 32.93 -12.03
C THR A 543 31.51 31.92 -11.12
N LEU A 544 32.00 30.70 -11.11
CA LEU A 544 31.54 29.60 -10.26
C LEU A 544 32.02 29.82 -8.82
N ALA A 545 31.22 29.35 -7.87
CA ALA A 545 31.59 29.37 -6.44
C ALA A 545 32.67 28.33 -6.11
N GLU A 546 32.83 27.31 -6.95
CA GLU A 546 33.87 26.29 -6.83
C GLU A 546 34.92 26.39 -7.95
N ILE A 547 36.14 25.93 -7.65
CA ILE A 547 37.21 25.71 -8.61
C ILE A 547 37.18 24.23 -9.00
N THR A 548 37.02 23.96 -10.29
CA THR A 548 37.01 22.62 -10.87
C THR A 548 38.39 22.22 -11.39
N ALA A 549 38.66 20.92 -11.51
CA ALA A 549 39.91 20.42 -12.09
C ALA A 549 39.97 20.63 -13.62
N SER A 550 38.84 20.43 -14.31
CA SER A 550 38.73 20.65 -15.76
C SER A 550 38.48 22.13 -16.05
N PRO A 551 39.21 22.78 -16.97
CA PRO A 551 38.85 24.12 -17.41
C PRO A 551 37.65 24.12 -18.38
N ARG A 552 37.18 22.95 -18.82
CA ARG A 552 36.10 22.84 -19.81
C ARG A 552 34.74 22.84 -19.12
N LYS A 553 33.79 23.57 -19.71
CA LYS A 553 32.45 23.82 -19.20
C LYS A 553 31.46 23.83 -20.35
N THR A 554 30.31 23.18 -20.20
CA THR A 554 29.18 23.32 -21.14
C THR A 554 28.10 24.19 -20.50
N ALA A 555 27.46 25.06 -21.26
CA ALA A 555 26.33 25.84 -20.79
C ALA A 555 25.10 25.59 -21.65
N VAL A 556 23.98 25.39 -20.97
CA VAL A 556 22.65 25.42 -21.57
C VAL A 556 22.02 26.74 -21.18
N VAL A 557 21.63 27.53 -22.18
CA VAL A 557 21.09 28.88 -22.00
C VAL A 557 19.61 28.90 -22.37
N PHE A 558 18.80 29.50 -21.51
CA PHE A 558 17.41 29.85 -21.74
C PHE A 558 17.28 31.37 -21.64
N ALA A 559 16.48 31.97 -22.52
CA ALA A 559 16.20 33.40 -22.51
C ALA A 559 14.74 33.67 -22.90
N ASP A 560 14.24 34.83 -22.54
CA ASP A 560 12.87 35.27 -22.87
C ASP A 560 12.66 35.65 -24.35
N ASN A 561 13.73 35.73 -25.12
CA ASN A 561 13.72 35.93 -26.56
C ASN A 561 14.66 34.93 -27.23
N PRO A 562 14.43 34.55 -28.50
CA PRO A 562 15.34 33.68 -29.24
C PRO A 562 16.76 34.25 -29.23
N VAL A 563 17.71 33.43 -28.80
CA VAL A 563 19.14 33.74 -28.86
C VAL A 563 19.92 32.51 -29.24
N MET A 564 21.03 32.70 -29.94
CA MET A 564 22.04 31.68 -30.19
C MET A 564 23.18 31.86 -29.17
N PRO A 565 23.34 30.96 -28.19
CA PRO A 565 24.45 31.03 -27.25
C PRO A 565 25.75 30.50 -27.88
N VAL A 566 26.86 31.19 -27.65
CA VAL A 566 28.21 30.76 -28.03
C VAL A 566 29.12 30.87 -26.82
N GLN A 567 29.75 29.76 -26.44
CA GLN A 567 30.80 29.76 -25.42
C GLN A 567 32.14 30.10 -26.08
N PHE A 568 32.90 31.03 -25.50
CA PHE A 568 34.13 31.52 -26.14
C PHE A 568 35.32 31.67 -25.17
N GLY A 569 35.12 31.44 -23.88
CA GLY A 569 36.20 31.43 -22.88
C GLY A 569 35.79 30.63 -21.66
N GLN A 570 36.73 29.89 -21.08
CA GLN A 570 36.50 29.03 -19.94
C GLN A 570 37.80 28.77 -19.20
N ASN A 571 37.72 28.65 -17.88
CA ASN A 571 38.83 28.22 -17.03
C ASN A 571 38.27 27.37 -15.86
N THR A 572 39.10 27.09 -14.86
CA THR A 572 38.73 26.21 -13.74
C THR A 572 37.57 26.75 -12.89
N ASN A 573 37.27 28.05 -12.90
CA ASN A 573 36.16 28.64 -12.14
C ASN A 573 35.32 29.67 -12.91
N GLN A 574 35.51 29.82 -14.21
CA GLN A 574 34.76 30.75 -15.04
C GLN A 574 34.32 30.16 -16.37
N LEU A 575 33.18 30.66 -16.84
CA LEU A 575 32.67 30.45 -18.18
C LEU A 575 32.26 31.81 -18.79
N GLN A 576 32.57 32.01 -20.07
CA GLN A 576 32.14 33.16 -20.85
C GLN A 576 31.14 32.74 -21.93
N VAL A 577 30.02 33.46 -22.01
CA VAL A 577 28.93 33.19 -22.96
C VAL A 577 28.59 34.46 -23.74
N ARG A 578 28.43 34.33 -25.05
CA ARG A 578 27.85 35.35 -25.94
C ARG A 578 26.45 34.93 -26.38
N LEU A 579 25.52 35.86 -26.42
CA LEU A 579 24.16 35.66 -26.90
C LEU A 579 23.92 36.51 -28.13
N PHE A 580 23.51 35.86 -29.21
CA PHE A 580 23.29 36.46 -30.52
C PHE A 580 21.81 36.44 -30.89
N ASP A 581 21.27 37.54 -31.43
CA ASP A 581 19.93 37.58 -32.06
C ASP A 581 19.98 37.03 -33.49
N THR A 582 21.07 37.36 -34.19
CA THR A 582 21.44 36.88 -35.51
C THR A 582 22.94 36.57 -35.51
N PRO A 583 23.49 35.82 -36.48
CA PRO A 583 24.90 35.38 -36.45
C PRO A 583 25.95 36.49 -36.26
N SER A 584 25.61 37.75 -36.51
CA SER A 584 26.50 38.92 -36.39
C SER A 584 26.06 39.95 -35.35
N SER A 585 24.94 39.76 -34.65
CA SER A 585 24.38 40.78 -33.73
C SER A 585 24.22 40.22 -32.32
N LEU A 586 24.96 40.81 -31.37
CA LEU A 586 24.84 40.49 -29.94
C LEU A 586 23.61 41.15 -29.32
N LYS A 587 22.97 40.48 -28.37
CA LYS A 587 21.73 40.94 -27.73
C LYS A 587 21.70 40.63 -26.25
N ASP A 588 21.10 41.55 -25.49
CA ASP A 588 20.72 41.36 -24.10
C ASP A 588 19.23 41.02 -24.01
N PRO A 589 18.86 39.75 -23.74
CA PRO A 589 17.49 39.41 -23.35
C PRO A 589 17.11 40.07 -22.03
N THR A 590 15.82 40.24 -21.72
CA THR A 590 15.42 40.82 -20.43
C THR A 590 15.48 39.80 -19.29
N ASP A 591 15.57 38.52 -19.59
CA ASP A 591 15.75 37.42 -18.63
C ASP A 591 16.58 36.30 -19.24
N VAL A 592 17.63 35.87 -18.53
CA VAL A 592 18.55 34.82 -18.94
C VAL A 592 18.72 33.82 -17.81
N SER A 593 18.57 32.53 -18.10
CA SER A 593 18.86 31.43 -17.19
C SER A 593 19.90 30.49 -17.81
N ILE A 594 20.96 30.18 -17.08
CA ILE A 594 22.07 29.33 -17.55
C ILE A 594 22.29 28.17 -16.58
N VAL A 595 22.43 26.96 -17.12
CA VAL A 595 22.91 25.77 -16.40
C VAL A 595 24.30 25.42 -16.93
N ILE A 596 25.28 25.32 -16.04
CA ILE A 596 26.68 25.09 -16.35
C ILE A 596 27.04 23.67 -15.94
N TYR A 597 27.70 22.93 -16.82
CA TYR A 597 28.13 21.55 -16.63
C TYR A 597 29.66 21.45 -16.69
N ASP A 598 30.23 20.55 -15.90
CA ASP A 598 31.62 20.14 -15.93
C ASP A 598 31.84 19.20 -17.10
N ASN A 599 32.77 19.53 -18.01
CA ASN A 599 33.14 18.70 -19.16
C ASN A 599 34.38 17.85 -18.86
#